data_AF-A0A2N5TLK9-F1
#
_entry.id   AF-A0A2N5TLK9-F1
#
_cell.length_a   1.000
_cell.length_b   1.000
_cell.length_c   1.000
_cell.angle_alpha   90.00
_cell.angle_beta   90.00
_cell.angle_gamma   90.00
#
_symmetry.space_group_name_H-M   'P 1'
#
loop_
_entity.id
_entity.type
_entity.pdbx_description
1 polymer ?
#
loop_
_entity_poly.entity_id
_entity_poly.type
_entity_poly.pdbx_seq_one_letter_code
_entity_poly.pdbx_strand_id
1 'polypeptide(L)'
;MTSKVNNLRKKWKAYVQQAKNYNSEFLPEHVLATPDLDKVKRISLEDGFWNMGQLMHPDEAWAVDPNVQKGIEAYLTLTNCQDELRRIARKGRQAVKWAITQASQLDQIFIALSIENQPTDVLTETQQRLKTLIEESSIPKPVLQSIFCNLVKAHCRLCMTWNMKCKDLLKWSERFVSPETIEILDILGDWKMLIINSRSMWEKLVAGGTIVMELGDQEDHKEELILDQEEVGFEEEIIDVE
;
A
#
# COMPACT_ATOMS: atom_id res chain seq x y z
N MET A 1 48.09 16.19 -23.93
CA MET A 1 47.92 15.31 -22.75
C MET A 1 46.59 14.58 -22.87
N THR A 2 46.58 13.25 -22.77
CA THR A 2 45.41 12.41 -23.03
C THR A 2 44.31 12.67 -21.99
N SER A 3 43.05 12.80 -22.44
CA SER A 3 41.86 13.12 -21.62
C SER A 3 41.78 12.33 -20.29
N LYS A 4 42.22 11.07 -20.31
CA LYS A 4 42.29 10.17 -19.14
C LYS A 4 43.21 10.69 -18.01
N VAL A 5 44.35 11.29 -18.34
CA VAL A 5 45.31 11.83 -17.35
C VAL A 5 44.75 13.06 -16.65
N ASN A 6 43.99 13.90 -17.37
CA ASN A 6 43.32 15.06 -16.78
C ASN A 6 42.18 14.63 -15.84
N ASN A 7 41.43 13.58 -16.20
CA ASN A 7 40.38 13.03 -15.35
C ASN A 7 40.95 12.43 -14.05
N LEU A 8 42.02 11.63 -14.14
CA LEU A 8 42.72 11.09 -12.98
C LEU A 8 43.21 12.21 -12.04
N ARG A 9 43.84 13.25 -12.58
CA ARG A 9 44.30 14.41 -11.80
C ARG A 9 43.14 15.12 -11.09
N LYS A 10 41.98 15.25 -11.73
CA LYS A 10 40.79 15.88 -11.14
C LYS A 10 40.23 15.04 -9.99
N LYS A 11 40.08 13.72 -10.19
CA LYS A 11 39.61 12.81 -9.15
C LYS A 11 40.58 12.70 -7.98
N TRP A 12 41.89 12.65 -8.24
CA TRP A 12 42.92 12.66 -7.22
C TRP A 12 42.85 13.90 -6.34
N LYS A 13 42.71 15.10 -6.93
CA LYS A 13 42.56 16.34 -6.15
C LYS A 13 41.34 16.32 -5.25
N ALA A 14 40.20 15.83 -5.77
CA ALA A 14 38.97 15.70 -4.99
C ALA A 14 39.15 14.73 -3.82
N TYR A 15 39.74 13.56 -4.06
CA TYR A 15 40.03 12.57 -3.03
C TYR A 15 40.95 13.15 -1.94
N VAL A 16 42.09 13.76 -2.30
CA VAL A 16 43.04 14.31 -1.33
C VAL A 16 42.40 15.40 -0.46
N GLN A 17 41.55 16.24 -1.05
CA GLN A 17 40.83 17.24 -0.28
C GLN A 17 39.87 16.60 0.73
N GLN A 18 39.10 15.61 0.30
CA GLN A 18 38.12 14.95 1.14
C GLN A 18 38.78 14.11 2.25
N ALA A 19 39.85 13.38 1.93
CA ALA A 19 40.63 12.62 2.90
C ALA A 19 41.27 13.53 3.97
N LYS A 20 41.79 14.71 3.57
CA LYS A 20 42.33 15.69 4.52
C LYS A 20 41.25 16.23 5.45
N ASN A 21 40.09 16.59 4.90
CA ASN A 21 38.97 17.09 5.71
C ASN A 21 38.53 16.03 6.73
N TYR A 22 38.33 14.78 6.29
CA TYR A 22 37.96 13.66 7.14
C TYR A 22 38.99 13.43 8.27
N ASN A 23 40.27 13.35 7.92
CA ASN A 23 41.34 13.13 8.90
C ASN A 23 41.43 14.27 9.94
N SER A 24 41.12 15.52 9.55
CA SER A 24 41.13 16.66 10.47
C SER A 24 39.90 16.74 11.37
N GLU A 25 38.74 16.28 10.88
CA GLU A 25 37.45 16.43 11.57
C GLU A 25 37.20 15.28 12.55
N PHE A 26 37.55 14.05 12.17
CA PHE A 26 37.18 12.85 12.93
C PHE A 26 38.31 12.21 13.73
N LEU A 27 39.56 12.66 13.56
CA LEU A 27 40.77 12.10 14.22
C LEU A 27 40.76 10.55 14.27
N PRO A 28 40.58 9.87 13.12
CA PRO A 28 40.45 8.42 13.09
C PRO A 28 41.75 7.74 13.55
N GLU A 29 41.62 6.58 14.20
CA GLU A 29 42.78 5.76 14.62
C GLU A 29 43.66 5.35 13.42
N HIS A 30 43.03 5.16 12.26
CA HIS A 30 43.71 4.95 10.97
C HIS A 30 43.44 6.11 10.02
N VAL A 31 44.46 6.92 9.80
CA VAL A 31 44.41 8.09 8.91
C VAL A 31 44.33 7.65 7.45
N LEU A 32 43.37 8.21 6.69
CA LEU A 32 43.25 7.95 5.25
C LEU A 32 44.51 8.41 4.52
N ALA A 33 45.08 7.54 3.70
CA ALA A 33 46.32 7.84 2.98
C ALA A 33 46.10 8.97 1.95
N THR A 34 46.99 9.98 1.95
CA THR A 34 47.01 11.06 0.95
C THR A 34 48.26 10.99 0.06
N PRO A 35 48.38 9.98 -0.82
CA PRO A 35 49.54 9.81 -1.71
C PRO A 35 49.59 10.91 -2.78
N ASP A 36 50.80 11.26 -3.21
CA ASP A 36 51.02 12.18 -4.31
C ASP A 36 50.56 11.58 -5.66
N LEU A 37 50.25 12.43 -6.64
CA LEU A 37 49.70 12.04 -7.93
C LEU A 37 50.61 11.04 -8.67
N ASP A 38 51.93 11.22 -8.59
CA ASP A 38 52.89 10.32 -9.23
C ASP A 38 53.04 8.99 -8.49
N LYS A 39 52.74 8.96 -7.18
CA LYS A 39 52.60 7.72 -6.41
C LYS A 39 51.33 6.99 -6.84
N VAL A 40 50.19 7.67 -6.93
CA VAL A 40 48.90 7.07 -7.36
C VAL A 40 48.97 6.42 -8.74
N LYS A 41 49.70 7.01 -9.69
CA LYS A 41 49.90 6.41 -11.02
C LYS A 41 50.67 5.08 -11.00
N ARG A 42 51.43 4.82 -9.93
CA ARG A 42 52.28 3.63 -9.76
C ARG A 42 51.62 2.58 -8.85
N ILE A 43 50.53 2.93 -8.16
CA ILE A 43 49.77 2.00 -7.33
C ILE A 43 49.09 0.97 -8.24
N SER A 44 49.28 -0.32 -7.95
CA SER A 44 48.61 -1.40 -8.67
C SER A 44 47.09 -1.29 -8.51
N LEU A 45 46.32 -1.74 -9.50
CA LEU A 45 44.85 -1.77 -9.39
C LEU A 45 44.36 -2.73 -8.29
N GLU A 46 45.18 -3.69 -7.89
CA GLU A 46 44.88 -4.65 -6.81
C GLU A 46 45.27 -4.11 -5.41
N ASP A 47 45.84 -2.91 -5.34
CA ASP A 47 46.26 -2.31 -4.07
C ASP A 47 45.04 -1.91 -3.22
N GLY A 48 45.15 -2.12 -1.90
CA GLY A 48 44.12 -1.77 -0.92
C GLY A 48 43.70 -0.30 -0.93
N PHE A 49 44.52 0.61 -1.48
CA PHE A 49 44.15 2.00 -1.74
C PHE A 49 42.90 2.16 -2.62
N TRP A 50 42.69 1.26 -3.58
CA TRP A 50 41.51 1.27 -4.46
C TRP A 50 40.30 0.58 -3.86
N ASN A 51 40.49 -0.15 -2.76
CA ASN A 51 39.42 -0.79 -2.03
C ASN A 51 38.92 0.16 -0.93
N MET A 52 37.63 0.13 -0.64
CA MET A 52 37.06 0.84 0.51
C MET A 52 37.59 0.31 1.86
N GLY A 53 38.55 -0.61 1.87
CA GLY A 53 38.97 -1.39 3.04
C GLY A 53 39.37 -0.55 4.27
N GLN A 54 39.99 0.61 4.08
CA GLN A 54 40.30 1.53 5.20
C GLN A 54 39.07 2.22 5.80
N LEU A 55 37.96 2.27 5.06
CA LEU A 55 36.64 2.76 5.52
C LEU A 55 35.71 1.62 5.97
N MET A 56 36.10 0.36 5.75
CA MET A 56 35.28 -0.81 6.09
C MET A 56 35.55 -1.35 7.50
N HIS A 57 36.40 -0.65 8.27
CA HIS A 57 36.78 -0.98 9.65
C HIS A 57 36.79 -2.50 9.95
N PRO A 58 37.66 -3.26 9.25
CA PRO A 58 37.60 -4.72 9.25
C PRO A 58 37.85 -5.35 10.61
N ASP A 59 38.40 -4.61 11.57
CA ASP A 59 38.70 -5.05 12.94
C ASP A 59 37.64 -4.62 13.96
N GLU A 60 36.64 -3.82 13.57
CA GLU A 60 35.59 -3.38 14.49
C GLU A 60 34.66 -4.54 14.86
N ALA A 61 34.06 -4.44 16.05
CA ALA A 61 33.24 -5.52 16.58
C ALA A 61 32.05 -5.88 15.67
N TRP A 62 31.48 -4.91 14.95
CA TRP A 62 30.40 -5.17 13.98
C TRP A 62 30.87 -5.91 12.71
N ALA A 63 32.15 -5.90 12.39
CA ALA A 63 32.74 -6.57 11.23
C ALA A 63 33.26 -7.98 11.56
N VAL A 64 33.70 -8.21 12.80
CA VAL A 64 34.36 -9.47 13.21
C VAL A 64 33.57 -10.29 14.21
N ASP A 65 32.92 -9.67 15.21
CA ASP A 65 32.22 -10.40 16.27
C ASP A 65 30.87 -10.94 15.78
N PRO A 66 30.71 -12.27 15.68
CA PRO A 66 29.45 -12.87 15.23
C PRO A 66 28.25 -12.52 16.12
N ASN A 67 28.47 -12.25 17.41
CA ASN A 67 27.38 -11.88 18.32
C ASN A 67 26.90 -10.44 18.05
N VAL A 68 27.83 -9.52 17.78
CA VAL A 68 27.48 -8.14 17.41
C VAL A 68 26.76 -8.13 16.07
N GLN A 69 27.23 -8.91 15.08
CA GLN A 69 26.55 -9.05 13.79
C GLN A 69 25.13 -9.59 13.93
N LYS A 70 24.94 -10.68 14.68
CA LYS A 70 23.61 -11.23 14.97
C LYS A 70 22.73 -10.23 15.70
N GLY A 71 23.30 -9.45 16.63
CA GLY A 71 22.58 -8.38 17.32
C GLY A 71 22.10 -7.29 16.37
N ILE A 72 22.96 -6.84 15.46
CA ILE A 72 22.60 -5.85 14.43
C ILE A 72 21.51 -6.41 13.50
N GLU A 73 21.66 -7.65 13.03
CA GLU A 73 20.68 -8.30 12.17
C GLU A 73 19.32 -8.45 12.86
N ALA A 74 19.30 -8.88 14.12
CA ALA A 74 18.08 -8.99 14.90
C ALA A 74 17.41 -7.62 15.10
N TYR A 75 18.18 -6.58 15.40
CA TYR A 75 17.67 -5.22 15.54
C TYR A 75 17.09 -4.67 14.23
N LEU A 76 17.78 -4.86 13.11
CA LEU A 76 17.29 -4.46 11.78
C LEU A 76 16.02 -5.21 11.41
N THR A 77 15.97 -6.52 11.69
CA THR A 77 14.78 -7.34 11.46
C THR A 77 13.59 -6.82 12.26
N LEU A 78 13.78 -6.55 13.55
CA LEU A 78 12.73 -5.98 14.40
C LEU A 78 12.24 -4.62 13.86
N THR A 79 13.16 -3.75 13.48
CA THR A 79 12.83 -2.42 12.93
C THR A 79 12.06 -2.54 11.62
N ASN A 80 12.50 -3.41 10.72
CA ASN A 80 11.83 -3.68 9.45
C ASN A 80 10.42 -4.25 9.67
N CYS A 81 10.24 -5.17 10.62
CA CYS A 81 8.92 -5.68 10.97
C CYS A 81 7.98 -4.57 11.47
N GLN A 82 8.48 -3.64 12.30
CA GLN A 82 7.69 -2.51 12.75
C GLN A 82 7.29 -1.58 11.58
N ASP A 83 8.20 -1.33 10.64
CA ASP A 83 7.91 -0.52 9.46
C ASP A 83 6.90 -1.20 8.53
N GLU A 84 6.99 -2.51 8.33
CA GLU A 84 6.02 -3.25 7.54
C GLU A 84 4.64 -3.27 8.21
N LEU A 85 4.55 -3.40 9.54
CA LEU A 85 3.27 -3.24 10.25
C LEU A 85 2.66 -1.85 10.04
N ARG A 86 3.47 -0.78 10.11
CA ARG A 86 3.01 0.59 9.79
C ARG A 86 2.53 0.70 8.34
N ARG A 87 3.23 0.04 7.41
CA ARG A 87 2.86 0.04 5.99
C ARG A 87 1.55 -0.71 5.74
N ILE A 88 1.36 -1.88 6.35
CA ILE A 88 0.12 -2.67 6.28
C ILE A 88 -1.04 -1.85 6.84
N ALA A 89 -0.87 -1.20 7.99
CA ALA A 89 -1.88 -0.33 8.58
C ALA A 89 -2.32 0.80 7.63
N ARG A 90 -1.37 1.48 6.99
CA ARG A 90 -1.66 2.55 6.01
C ARG A 90 -2.40 2.00 4.78
N LYS A 91 -1.94 0.89 4.22
CA LYS A 91 -2.58 0.25 3.05
C LYS A 91 -4.00 -0.24 3.38
N GLY A 92 -4.20 -0.84 4.56
CA GLY A 92 -5.52 -1.27 5.02
C GLY A 92 -6.51 -0.10 5.12
N ARG A 93 -6.10 0.99 5.75
CA ARG A 93 -6.90 2.23 5.82
C ARG A 93 -7.19 2.81 4.43
N GLN A 94 -6.21 2.80 3.54
CA GLN A 94 -6.40 3.27 2.16
C GLN A 94 -7.39 2.40 1.38
N ALA A 95 -7.37 1.08 1.59
CA ALA A 95 -8.34 0.17 0.97
C ALA A 95 -9.77 0.46 1.45
N VAL A 96 -9.97 0.68 2.75
CA VAL A 96 -11.29 1.09 3.29
C VAL A 96 -11.73 2.44 2.70
N LYS A 97 -10.82 3.41 2.62
CA LYS A 97 -11.11 4.72 1.99
C LYS A 97 -11.46 4.58 0.50
N TRP A 98 -10.79 3.67 -0.21
CA TRP A 98 -11.10 3.38 -1.60
C TRP A 98 -12.49 2.77 -1.73
N ALA A 99 -12.87 1.81 -0.88
CA ALA A 99 -14.22 1.26 -0.85
C ALA A 99 -15.29 2.34 -0.62
N ILE A 100 -15.04 3.28 0.30
CA ILE A 100 -15.92 4.46 0.53
C ILE A 100 -16.08 5.30 -0.75
N THR A 101 -14.97 5.56 -1.43
CA THR A 101 -14.98 6.35 -2.67
C THR A 101 -15.71 5.62 -3.79
N GLN A 102 -15.53 4.30 -3.91
CA GLN A 102 -16.21 3.47 -4.89
C GLN A 102 -17.72 3.45 -4.66
N ALA A 103 -18.19 3.32 -3.41
CA ALA A 103 -19.61 3.35 -3.10
C ALA A 103 -20.26 4.68 -3.54
N SER A 104 -19.59 5.82 -3.32
CA SER A 104 -20.08 7.12 -3.80
C SER A 104 -20.17 7.19 -5.33
N GLN A 105 -19.25 6.57 -6.06
CA GLN A 105 -19.31 6.49 -7.52
C GLN A 105 -20.46 5.61 -8.00
N LEU A 106 -20.70 4.47 -7.32
CA LEU A 106 -21.85 3.61 -7.61
C LEU A 106 -23.18 4.35 -7.38
N ASP A 107 -23.30 5.11 -6.29
CA ASP A 107 -24.49 5.93 -6.03
C ASP A 107 -24.76 6.93 -7.16
N GLN A 108 -23.71 7.60 -7.68
CA GLN A 108 -23.83 8.54 -8.80
C GLN A 108 -24.31 7.87 -10.09
N ILE A 109 -23.79 6.66 -10.38
CA ILE A 109 -24.21 5.88 -11.56
C ILE A 109 -25.65 5.40 -11.37
N PHE A 110 -26.02 4.95 -10.18
CA PHE A 110 -27.38 4.53 -9.87
C PHE A 110 -28.39 5.66 -10.12
N ILE A 111 -28.08 6.87 -9.64
CA ILE A 111 -28.89 8.07 -9.86
C ILE A 111 -28.97 8.39 -11.36
N ALA A 112 -27.84 8.37 -12.08
CA ALA A 112 -27.81 8.66 -13.50
C ALA A 112 -28.62 7.66 -14.35
N LEU A 113 -28.65 6.38 -13.97
CA LEU A 113 -29.47 5.35 -14.62
C LEU A 113 -30.96 5.47 -14.28
N SER A 114 -31.28 5.90 -13.06
CA SER A 114 -32.67 5.98 -12.57
C SER A 114 -33.42 7.23 -13.07
N ILE A 115 -32.71 8.32 -13.38
CA ILE A 115 -33.32 9.55 -13.89
C ILE A 115 -33.78 9.37 -15.36
N GLU A 116 -34.99 9.81 -15.65
CA GLU A 116 -35.49 10.02 -17.01
C GLU A 116 -35.13 11.44 -17.45
N ASN A 117 -34.12 11.57 -18.29
CA ASN A 117 -33.68 12.87 -18.80
C ASN A 117 -34.62 13.33 -19.93
N GLN A 118 -35.08 14.57 -19.84
CA GLN A 118 -35.77 15.24 -20.94
C GLN A 118 -34.73 15.77 -21.95
N PRO A 119 -35.08 15.95 -23.23
CA PRO A 119 -34.14 16.40 -24.26
C PRO A 119 -33.55 17.80 -24.01
N THR A 120 -34.15 18.58 -23.10
CA THR A 120 -33.69 19.91 -22.69
C THR A 120 -32.76 19.92 -21.48
N ASP A 121 -32.52 18.78 -20.83
CA ASP A 121 -31.73 18.72 -19.60
C ASP A 121 -30.22 18.81 -19.87
N VAL A 122 -29.51 19.55 -19.01
CA VAL A 122 -28.04 19.57 -19.00
C VAL A 122 -27.56 18.30 -18.31
N LEU A 123 -27.02 17.36 -19.09
CA LEU A 123 -26.54 16.07 -18.59
C LEU A 123 -25.25 16.25 -17.76
N THR A 124 -25.15 15.51 -16.65
CA THR A 124 -23.90 15.38 -15.90
C THR A 124 -22.87 14.59 -16.70
N GLU A 125 -21.58 14.69 -16.33
CA GLU A 125 -20.50 13.92 -16.98
C GLU A 125 -20.78 12.41 -16.99
N THR A 126 -21.30 11.88 -15.88
CA THR A 126 -21.68 10.46 -15.75
C THR A 126 -22.84 10.09 -16.67
N GLN A 127 -23.87 10.94 -16.77
CA GLN A 127 -25.00 10.73 -17.68
C GLN A 127 -24.57 10.79 -19.16
N GLN A 128 -23.68 11.72 -19.51
CA GLN A 128 -23.16 11.83 -20.87
C GLN A 128 -22.39 10.57 -21.27
N ARG A 129 -21.52 10.05 -20.38
CA ARG A 129 -20.76 8.82 -20.62
C ARG A 129 -21.67 7.60 -20.78
N LEU A 130 -22.72 7.49 -19.95
CA LEU A 130 -23.72 6.42 -20.07
C LEU A 130 -24.48 6.50 -21.40
N LYS A 131 -24.85 7.70 -21.84
CA LYS A 131 -25.53 7.89 -23.12
C LYS A 131 -24.65 7.43 -24.30
N THR A 132 -23.39 7.85 -24.33
CA THR A 132 -22.42 7.42 -25.35
C THR A 132 -22.23 5.89 -25.32
N LEU A 133 -22.11 5.28 -24.13
CA LEU A 133 -22.00 3.83 -24.00
C LEU A 133 -23.23 3.08 -24.54
N ILE A 134 -24.44 3.57 -24.28
CA ILE A 134 -25.68 2.96 -24.79
C ILE A 134 -25.73 3.06 -26.32
N GLU A 135 -25.35 4.21 -26.87
CA GLU A 135 -25.31 4.45 -28.33
C GLU A 135 -24.27 3.56 -29.02
N GLU A 136 -23.09 3.35 -28.41
CA GLU A 136 -22.02 2.52 -28.95
C GLU A 136 -22.28 1.01 -28.82
N SER A 137 -22.85 0.57 -27.69
CA SER A 137 -23.00 -0.85 -27.38
C SER A 137 -24.32 -1.47 -27.84
N SER A 138 -25.28 -0.65 -28.29
CA SER A 138 -26.65 -1.09 -28.63
C SER A 138 -27.38 -1.83 -27.50
N ILE A 139 -26.91 -1.69 -26.25
CA ILE A 139 -27.52 -2.32 -25.08
C ILE A 139 -28.71 -1.47 -24.60
N PRO A 140 -29.92 -2.02 -24.48
CA PRO A 140 -31.05 -1.29 -23.94
C PRO A 140 -30.79 -0.84 -22.49
N LYS A 141 -31.15 0.42 -22.17
CA LYS A 141 -31.04 1.00 -20.82
C LYS A 141 -31.56 0.07 -19.69
N PRO A 142 -32.71 -0.64 -19.85
CA PRO A 142 -33.20 -1.56 -18.80
C PRO A 142 -32.26 -2.75 -18.53
N VAL A 143 -31.59 -3.27 -19.55
CA VAL A 143 -30.62 -4.37 -19.40
C VAL A 143 -29.40 -3.89 -18.64
N LEU A 144 -28.86 -2.72 -19.01
CA LEU A 144 -27.75 -2.09 -18.31
C LEU A 144 -28.10 -1.80 -16.84
N GLN A 145 -29.31 -1.31 -16.59
CA GLN A 145 -29.80 -1.05 -15.24
C GLN A 145 -29.91 -2.34 -14.42
N SER A 146 -30.38 -3.45 -15.01
CA SER A 146 -30.45 -4.74 -14.32
C SER A 146 -29.08 -5.28 -13.94
N ILE A 147 -28.12 -5.26 -14.88
CA ILE A 147 -26.72 -5.68 -14.62
C ILE A 147 -26.11 -4.83 -13.52
N PHE A 148 -26.28 -3.50 -13.61
CA PHE A 148 -25.76 -2.58 -12.63
C PHE A 148 -26.38 -2.81 -11.24
N CYS A 149 -27.70 -3.00 -11.15
CA CYS A 149 -28.37 -3.32 -9.90
C CYS A 149 -27.84 -4.62 -9.26
N ASN A 150 -27.51 -5.63 -10.05
CA ASN A 150 -26.89 -6.86 -9.55
C ASN A 150 -25.47 -6.63 -9.02
N LEU A 151 -24.67 -5.79 -9.69
CA LEU A 151 -23.33 -5.42 -9.22
C LEU A 151 -23.39 -4.61 -7.91
N VAL A 152 -24.29 -3.64 -7.81
CA VAL A 152 -24.51 -2.86 -6.59
C VAL A 152 -24.96 -3.76 -5.44
N LYS A 153 -25.85 -4.71 -5.73
CA LYS A 153 -26.24 -5.76 -4.78
C LYS A 153 -25.01 -6.50 -4.25
N ALA A 154 -24.18 -7.08 -5.11
CA ALA A 154 -22.98 -7.79 -4.70
C ALA A 154 -22.05 -6.90 -3.85
N HIS A 155 -21.86 -5.64 -4.26
CA HIS A 155 -21.09 -4.67 -3.50
C HIS A 155 -21.65 -4.42 -2.09
N CYS A 156 -22.95 -4.17 -1.96
CA CYS A 156 -23.58 -3.97 -0.66
C CYS A 156 -23.43 -5.20 0.26
N ARG A 157 -23.58 -6.41 -0.28
CA ARG A 157 -23.33 -7.65 0.48
C ARG A 157 -21.90 -7.69 0.99
N LEU A 158 -20.92 -7.52 0.11
CA LEU A 158 -19.51 -7.54 0.46
C LEU A 158 -19.18 -6.52 1.57
N CYS A 159 -19.66 -5.28 1.43
CA CYS A 159 -19.47 -4.25 2.46
C CYS A 159 -20.08 -4.64 3.80
N MET A 160 -21.28 -5.24 3.80
CA MET A 160 -21.94 -5.71 5.02
C MET A 160 -21.20 -6.88 5.68
N THR A 161 -20.75 -7.88 4.90
CA THR A 161 -19.97 -9.02 5.38
C THR A 161 -18.65 -8.54 6.01
N TRP A 162 -17.94 -7.64 5.35
CA TRP A 162 -16.64 -7.16 5.79
C TRP A 162 -16.72 -6.10 6.91
N ASN A 163 -17.91 -5.67 7.32
CA ASN A 163 -18.10 -4.57 8.26
C ASN A 163 -17.33 -4.75 9.57
N MET A 164 -17.36 -5.95 10.18
CA MET A 164 -16.67 -6.22 11.44
C MET A 164 -15.15 -6.22 11.25
N LYS A 165 -14.65 -7.00 10.28
CA LYS A 165 -13.21 -7.08 10.00
C LYS A 165 -12.63 -5.71 9.61
N CYS A 166 -13.35 -4.87 8.85
CA CYS A 166 -12.94 -3.49 8.55
C CYS A 166 -12.91 -2.59 9.80
N LYS A 167 -13.89 -2.69 10.71
CA LYS A 167 -13.86 -1.94 11.98
C LYS A 167 -12.67 -2.34 12.84
N ASP A 168 -12.39 -3.63 12.94
CA ASP A 168 -11.29 -4.14 13.75
C ASP A 168 -9.94 -3.75 13.14
N LEU A 169 -9.81 -3.80 11.81
CA LEU A 169 -8.65 -3.29 11.08
C LEU A 169 -8.43 -1.79 11.33
N LEU A 170 -9.49 -0.97 11.29
CA LEU A 170 -9.39 0.46 11.55
C LEU A 170 -8.93 0.74 12.97
N LYS A 171 -9.50 0.06 13.98
CA LYS A 171 -9.06 0.17 15.39
C LYS A 171 -7.62 -0.30 15.57
N TRP A 172 -7.29 -1.49 15.07
CA TRP A 172 -5.94 -2.08 15.14
C TRP A 172 -4.87 -1.19 14.53
N SER A 173 -5.21 -0.47 13.47
CA SER A 173 -4.28 0.41 12.75
C SER A 173 -4.05 1.76 13.42
N GLU A 174 -4.87 2.18 14.39
CA GLU A 174 -4.74 3.48 15.07
C GLU A 174 -3.35 3.67 15.70
N ARG A 175 -2.80 2.61 16.30
CA ARG A 175 -1.46 2.64 16.93
C ARG A 175 -0.30 2.89 15.98
N PHE A 176 -0.53 2.79 14.67
CA PHE A 176 0.50 2.97 13.64
C PHE A 176 0.33 4.27 12.83
N VAL A 177 -0.68 5.07 13.14
CA VAL A 177 -0.98 6.33 12.46
C VAL A 177 -0.58 7.50 13.34
N SER A 178 0.10 8.48 12.75
CA SER A 178 0.47 9.71 13.46
C SER A 178 -0.77 10.53 13.83
N PRO A 179 -0.81 11.17 15.03
CA PRO A 179 -1.96 11.94 15.50
C PRO A 179 -2.47 13.00 14.50
N GLU A 180 -1.55 13.66 13.78
CA GLU A 180 -1.83 14.70 12.78
C GLU A 180 -2.68 14.19 11.59
N THR A 181 -2.62 12.89 11.28
CA THR A 181 -3.39 12.29 10.18
C THR A 181 -4.80 11.85 10.63
N ILE A 182 -5.00 11.65 11.93
CA ILE A 182 -6.26 11.17 12.50
C ILE A 182 -7.32 12.28 12.50
N GLU A 183 -6.93 13.53 12.77
CA GLU A 183 -7.85 14.68 12.78
C GLU A 183 -8.39 15.05 11.38
N ILE A 184 -7.69 14.66 10.31
CA ILE A 184 -8.02 15.07 8.93
C ILE A 184 -9.05 14.14 8.27
N LEU A 185 -9.21 12.89 8.73
CA LEU A 185 -10.04 11.89 8.06
C LEU A 185 -10.75 10.96 9.06
N ASP A 186 -12.04 11.19 9.29
CA ASP A 186 -12.93 10.28 10.03
C ASP A 186 -13.37 9.08 9.17
N ILE A 187 -12.39 8.23 8.81
CA ILE A 187 -12.62 7.04 7.97
C ILE A 187 -13.64 6.10 8.62
N LEU A 188 -13.67 6.03 9.95
CA LEU A 188 -14.59 5.16 10.68
C LEU A 188 -16.03 5.67 10.60
N GLY A 189 -16.24 6.99 10.72
CA GLY A 189 -17.52 7.64 10.49
C GLY A 189 -18.02 7.41 9.07
N ASP A 190 -17.17 7.68 8.07
CA ASP A 190 -17.49 7.47 6.66
C ASP A 190 -17.85 6.02 6.36
N TRP A 191 -17.10 5.06 6.92
CA TRP A 191 -17.40 3.63 6.79
C TRP A 191 -18.76 3.27 7.39
N LYS A 192 -19.09 3.78 8.59
CA LYS A 192 -20.41 3.55 9.21
C LYS A 192 -21.53 4.08 8.32
N MET A 193 -21.36 5.28 7.76
CA MET A 193 -22.33 5.86 6.83
C MET A 193 -22.48 5.01 5.56
N LEU A 194 -21.38 4.52 5.00
CA LEU A 194 -21.42 3.59 3.87
C LEU A 194 -22.21 2.32 4.18
N ILE A 195 -22.05 1.73 5.36
CA ILE A 195 -22.79 0.52 5.74
C ILE A 195 -24.29 0.79 5.88
N ILE A 196 -24.67 1.94 6.46
CA ILE A 196 -26.08 2.35 6.57
C ILE A 196 -26.67 2.55 5.16
N ASN A 197 -25.96 3.26 4.29
CA ASN A 197 -26.38 3.50 2.90
C ASN A 197 -26.48 2.20 2.11
N SER A 198 -25.50 1.31 2.25
CA SER A 198 -25.47 0.01 1.58
C SER A 198 -26.64 -0.87 2.01
N ARG A 199 -27.00 -0.87 3.31
CA ARG A 199 -28.18 -1.58 3.80
C ARG A 199 -29.46 -1.02 3.18
N SER A 200 -29.63 0.30 3.21
CA SER A 200 -30.81 0.94 2.62
C SER A 200 -30.92 0.69 1.11
N MET A 201 -29.79 0.72 0.39
CA MET A 201 -29.75 0.45 -1.03
C MET A 201 -30.05 -1.02 -1.35
N TRP A 202 -29.47 -1.94 -0.58
CA TRP A 202 -29.79 -3.37 -0.69
C TRP A 202 -31.28 -3.64 -0.50
N GLU A 203 -31.89 -3.07 0.55
CA GLU A 203 -33.33 -3.21 0.82
C GLU A 203 -34.18 -2.68 -0.34
N LYS A 204 -33.85 -1.50 -0.90
CA LYS A 204 -34.53 -0.94 -2.08
C LYS A 204 -34.43 -1.85 -3.30
N LEU A 205 -33.25 -2.41 -3.56
CA LEU A 205 -32.99 -3.24 -4.74
C LEU A 205 -33.60 -4.64 -4.62
N VAL A 206 -33.74 -5.19 -3.42
CA VAL A 206 -34.40 -6.47 -3.17
C VAL A 206 -35.92 -6.32 -3.18
N ALA A 207 -36.46 -5.24 -2.61
CA ALA A 207 -37.90 -4.95 -2.65
C ALA A 207 -38.40 -4.62 -4.06
N GLY A 208 -37.54 -4.06 -4.91
CA GLY A 208 -37.87 -3.62 -6.27
C GLY A 208 -38.10 -4.71 -7.32
N GLY A 209 -38.08 -5.99 -6.97
CA GLY A 209 -38.41 -7.11 -7.88
C GLY A 209 -37.51 -7.17 -9.11
N THR A 210 -36.35 -7.81 -9.01
CA THR A 210 -35.42 -7.94 -10.15
C THR A 210 -35.82 -9.11 -11.04
N ILE A 211 -36.01 -8.85 -12.33
CA ILE A 211 -36.12 -9.88 -13.38
C ILE A 211 -34.79 -10.64 -13.41
N VAL A 212 -34.90 -11.93 -13.10
CA VAL A 212 -33.83 -12.87 -12.78
C VAL A 212 -32.76 -12.96 -13.88
N MET A 213 -31.52 -12.70 -13.49
CA MET A 213 -30.35 -13.43 -13.96
C MET A 213 -29.35 -13.46 -12.79
N GLU A 214 -29.53 -14.42 -11.88
CA GLU A 214 -28.52 -14.76 -10.87
C GLU A 214 -27.35 -15.43 -11.61
N LEU A 215 -26.35 -14.63 -11.96
CA LEU A 215 -25.05 -15.11 -12.44
C LEU A 215 -24.07 -14.97 -11.27
N GLY A 216 -23.91 -16.06 -10.49
CA GLY A 216 -22.96 -16.20 -9.36
C GLY A 216 -23.45 -15.58 -8.04
N ASP A 217 -23.27 -16.14 -6.85
CA ASP A 217 -22.54 -17.31 -6.38
C ASP A 217 -23.25 -17.86 -5.13
N GLN A 218 -23.99 -18.96 -5.26
CA GLN A 218 -24.41 -19.73 -4.08
C GLN A 218 -23.27 -20.62 -3.56
N GLU A 219 -22.24 -20.87 -4.37
CA GLU A 219 -21.06 -21.65 -4.00
C GLU A 219 -20.14 -20.82 -3.08
N ASP A 220 -19.76 -19.59 -3.46
CA ASP A 220 -18.87 -18.72 -2.67
C ASP A 220 -19.46 -18.38 -1.30
N HIS A 221 -20.78 -18.18 -1.24
CA HIS A 221 -21.47 -17.95 0.04
C HIS A 221 -21.42 -19.17 0.97
N LYS A 222 -21.37 -20.39 0.41
CA LYS A 222 -21.21 -21.62 1.18
C LYS A 222 -19.75 -21.82 1.59
N GLU A 223 -18.81 -21.50 0.72
CA GLU A 223 -17.37 -21.62 1.00
C GLU A 223 -16.95 -20.66 2.12
N GLU A 224 -17.43 -19.40 2.12
CA GLU A 224 -17.19 -18.46 3.23
C GLU A 224 -17.88 -18.89 4.54
N LEU A 225 -19.09 -19.47 4.48
CA LEU A 225 -19.77 -20.02 5.66
C LEU A 225 -19.02 -21.23 6.26
N ILE A 226 -18.36 -22.03 5.43
CA ILE A 226 -17.51 -23.15 5.87
C ILE A 226 -16.26 -22.61 6.55
N LEU A 227 -15.60 -21.61 5.96
CA LEU A 227 -14.39 -20.99 6.54
C LEU A 227 -14.68 -20.30 7.89
N ASP A 228 -15.81 -19.60 8.01
CA ASP A 228 -16.24 -18.97 9.27
C ASP A 228 -16.58 -20.02 10.36
N GLN A 229 -17.12 -21.19 9.98
CA GLN A 229 -17.37 -22.29 10.93
C GLN A 229 -16.07 -22.98 11.35
N GLU A 230 -15.09 -23.11 10.46
CA GLU A 230 -13.76 -23.63 10.80
C GLU A 230 -13.01 -22.69 11.74
N GLU A 231 -13.07 -21.36 11.54
CA GLU A 231 -12.44 -20.36 12.43
C GLU A 231 -13.01 -20.46 13.87
N VAL A 232 -14.33 -20.68 14.02
CA VAL A 232 -14.97 -20.89 15.33
C VAL A 232 -14.63 -22.25 15.95
N GLY A 233 -14.55 -23.31 15.14
CA GLY A 233 -14.18 -24.65 15.62
C GLY A 233 -12.73 -24.73 16.13
N PHE A 234 -11.81 -23.99 15.52
CA PHE A 234 -10.43 -23.87 16.01
C PHE A 234 -10.32 -23.07 17.32
N GLU A 235 -11.18 -22.07 17.54
CA GLU A 235 -11.20 -21.32 18.81
C GLU A 235 -11.79 -22.16 19.97
N GLU A 236 -12.77 -23.04 19.70
CA GLU A 236 -13.32 -23.95 20.71
C GLU A 236 -12.35 -25.10 21.07
N GLU A 237 -11.61 -25.66 20.10
CA GLU A 237 -10.63 -26.73 20.37
C GLU A 237 -9.41 -26.26 21.19
N ILE A 238 -9.09 -24.97 21.18
CA ILE A 238 -7.98 -24.40 21.98
C ILE A 238 -8.39 -24.23 23.45
N ILE A 239 -9.69 -24.13 23.75
CA ILE A 239 -10.20 -23.92 25.12
C ILE A 239 -10.34 -25.25 25.88
N ASP A 240 -10.46 -26.39 25.19
CA ASP A 240 -10.58 -27.72 25.79
C ASP A 240 -9.23 -28.44 26.04
N VAL A 241 -8.10 -27.75 25.89
CA VAL A 241 -6.76 -28.26 26.23
C VAL A 241 -6.16 -27.44 27.38
N GLU A 242 -6.76 -27.54 28.57
CA GLU A 242 -6.12 -27.28 29.87
C GLU A 242 -6.27 -28.49 30.81
#